data_AF-A0A7J9QQG2-F1
#
_entry.id   AF-A0A7J9QQG2-F1
#
_cell.length_a   1.000
_cell.length_b   1.000
_cell.length_c   1.000
_cell.angle_alpha   90.00
_cell.angle_beta   90.00
_cell.angle_gamma   90.00
#
_symmetry.space_group_name_H-M   'P 1'
#
loop_
_entity.id
_entity.type
_entity.pdbx_description
1 polymer ?
#
loop_
_entity_poly.entity_id
_entity_poly.type
_entity_poly.pdbx_seq_one_letter_code
_entity_poly.pdbx_strand_id
1 'polypeptide(L)'
;MDKKEILKEFSSDPDRYYKVELFEQQGFVRKSCSKCGRFFWTLNADRNLCPDDGLDTYSFIGEPPTSKRFDYTQSWKQVEEFFVKNNHTSVSRYPVVCRWRDDLYFTIASVVDFQRVMGSKVVFEFPA
;
A
#
# COMPACT_ATOMS: atom_id res chain seq x y z
N MET A 1 19.70 -7.00 10.45
CA MET A 1 18.85 -8.04 9.84
C MET A 1 18.71 -7.73 8.38
N ASP A 2 18.90 -8.74 7.53
CA ASP A 2 18.62 -8.59 6.11
C ASP A 2 17.11 -8.75 5.83
N LYS A 3 16.69 -8.45 4.59
CA LYS A 3 15.28 -8.52 4.19
C LYS A 3 14.68 -9.93 4.35
N LYS A 4 15.45 -10.98 4.12
CA LYS A 4 14.97 -12.36 4.19
C LYS A 4 14.72 -12.78 5.64
N GLU A 5 15.62 -12.38 6.54
CA GLU A 5 15.47 -12.61 7.98
C GLU A 5 14.22 -11.94 8.54
N ILE A 6 13.99 -10.66 8.19
CA ILE A 6 12.78 -9.91 8.59
C ILE A 6 11.51 -10.62 8.11
N LEU A 7 11.48 -11.01 6.83
CA LEU A 7 10.32 -11.70 6.27
C LEU A 7 10.05 -13.04 6.95
N LYS A 8 11.11 -13.78 7.30
CA LYS A 8 11.00 -15.06 8.01
C LYS A 8 10.45 -14.85 9.42
N GLU A 9 10.98 -13.87 10.16
CA GLU A 9 10.54 -13.55 11.51
C GLU A 9 9.07 -13.14 11.54
N PHE A 10 8.67 -12.14 10.74
CA PHE A 10 7.28 -11.69 10.71
C PHE A 10 6.31 -12.75 10.18
N SER A 11 6.78 -13.65 9.31
CA SER A 11 5.96 -14.77 8.84
C SER A 11 5.80 -15.90 9.85
N SER A 12 6.63 -15.96 10.90
CA SER A 12 6.56 -17.02 11.92
C SER A 12 5.39 -16.86 12.88
N ASP A 13 4.92 -15.63 13.10
CA ASP A 13 3.77 -15.30 13.94
C ASP A 13 2.86 -14.30 13.20
N PRO A 14 2.11 -14.77 12.19
CA PRO A 14 1.30 -13.89 11.35
C PRO A 14 0.14 -13.23 12.12
N ASP A 15 -0.34 -13.86 13.19
CA ASP A 15 -1.40 -13.31 14.04
C ASP A 15 -0.92 -12.05 14.77
N ARG A 16 0.34 -12.05 15.22
CA ARG A 16 0.96 -10.87 15.84
C ARG A 16 1.36 -9.79 14.82
N TYR A 17 1.96 -10.18 13.70
CA TYR A 17 2.65 -9.22 12.81
C TYR A 17 1.82 -8.72 11.62
N TYR A 18 0.78 -9.47 11.20
CA TYR A 18 0.04 -9.16 9.97
C TYR A 18 -1.47 -9.16 10.12
N LYS A 19 -2.02 -9.87 11.11
CA LYS A 19 -3.46 -10.00 11.27
C LYS A 19 -4.04 -8.70 11.81
N VAL A 20 -5.12 -8.27 11.16
CA VAL A 20 -5.90 -7.10 11.55
C VAL A 20 -7.36 -7.52 11.68
N GLU A 21 -8.13 -6.79 12.49
CA GLU A 21 -9.53 -7.11 12.78
C GLU A 21 -10.38 -7.27 11.49
N LEU A 22 -10.12 -6.42 10.48
CA LEU A 22 -10.79 -6.50 9.18
C LEU A 22 -10.70 -7.89 8.53
N PHE A 23 -9.56 -8.58 8.66
CA PHE A 23 -9.37 -9.90 8.06
C PHE A 23 -10.27 -10.95 8.69
N GLU A 24 -10.44 -10.91 10.01
CA GLU A 24 -11.35 -11.81 10.71
C GLU A 24 -12.81 -11.50 10.37
N GLN A 25 -13.18 -10.22 10.46
CA GLN A 25 -14.57 -9.78 10.22
C GLN A 25 -15.05 -10.08 8.80
N GLN A 26 -14.17 -9.94 7.81
CA GLN A 26 -14.52 -10.13 6.40
C GLN A 26 -14.20 -11.56 5.89
N GLY A 27 -13.62 -12.43 6.72
CA GLY A 27 -13.33 -13.82 6.36
C GLY A 27 -12.14 -14.00 5.41
N PHE A 28 -11.12 -13.12 5.50
CA PHE A 28 -9.88 -13.31 4.76
C PHE A 28 -9.12 -14.53 5.27
N VAL A 29 -8.62 -15.34 4.34
CA VAL A 29 -7.74 -16.48 4.63
C VAL A 29 -6.31 -16.18 4.18
N ARG A 30 -5.34 -16.55 5.03
CA ARG A 30 -3.92 -16.45 4.70
C ARG A 30 -3.47 -17.72 3.96
N LYS A 31 -2.86 -17.57 2.80
CA LYS A 31 -2.38 -18.67 1.96
C LYS A 31 -0.92 -18.47 1.56
N SER A 32 -0.22 -19.56 1.25
CA SER A 32 1.11 -19.53 0.63
C SER A 32 0.96 -19.69 -0.88
N CYS A 33 1.63 -18.83 -1.66
CA CYS A 33 1.68 -18.96 -3.11
C CYS A 33 2.43 -20.24 -3.51
N SER A 34 1.82 -21.08 -4.34
CA SER A 34 2.44 -22.32 -4.81
C SER A 34 3.67 -22.12 -5.71
N LYS A 35 3.87 -20.92 -6.28
CA LYS A 35 4.98 -20.60 -7.18
C LYS A 35 6.15 -19.90 -6.49
N CYS A 36 5.91 -18.78 -5.79
CA CYS A 36 6.97 -18.01 -5.15
C CYS A 36 7.10 -18.22 -3.63
N GLY A 37 6.19 -19.00 -3.01
CA GLY A 37 6.21 -19.29 -1.57
C GLY A 37 5.87 -18.12 -0.65
N ARG A 38 5.56 -16.93 -1.21
CA ARG A 38 5.13 -15.76 -0.41
C ARG A 38 3.72 -15.98 0.13
N PHE A 39 3.50 -15.52 1.35
CA PHE A 39 2.16 -15.51 1.93
C PHE A 39 1.35 -14.31 1.45
N PHE A 40 0.05 -14.51 1.25
CA PHE A 40 -0.92 -13.47 0.89
C PHE A 40 -2.26 -13.73 1.57
N TRP A 41 -3.09 -12.70 1.68
CA TRP A 41 -4.45 -12.78 2.20
C TRP A 41 -5.45 -12.69 1.05
N THR A 42 -6.51 -13.48 1.10
CA THR A 42 -7.54 -13.50 0.05
C THR A 42 -8.90 -13.87 0.62
N LEU A 43 -9.97 -13.38 -0.01
CA LEU A 43 -11.34 -13.86 0.23
C LEU A 43 -11.67 -15.11 -0.60
N ASN A 44 -10.87 -15.42 -1.63
CA ASN A 44 -11.07 -16.61 -2.45
C ASN A 44 -10.29 -17.78 -1.86
N ALA A 45 -10.98 -18.66 -1.13
CA ALA A 45 -10.39 -19.83 -0.49
C ALA A 45 -9.75 -20.81 -1.49
N ASP A 46 -10.12 -20.80 -2.76
CA ASP A 46 -9.58 -21.69 -3.80
C ASP A 46 -8.31 -21.14 -4.45
N ARG A 47 -8.01 -19.85 -4.28
CA ARG A 47 -6.84 -19.21 -4.91
C ARG A 47 -5.53 -19.78 -4.36
N ASN A 48 -4.63 -20.25 -5.23
CA ASN A 48 -3.33 -20.84 -4.83
C ASN A 48 -2.10 -20.01 -5.26
N LEU A 49 -2.29 -18.99 -6.10
CA LEU A 49 -1.24 -18.08 -6.57
C LEU A 49 -1.45 -16.68 -5.96
N CYS A 50 -0.37 -16.01 -5.56
CA CYS A 50 -0.46 -14.60 -5.16
C CYS A 50 -0.86 -13.70 -6.35
N PRO A 51 -1.26 -12.44 -6.13
CA PRO A 51 -1.58 -11.52 -7.22
C PRO A 51 -0.44 -11.34 -8.23
N ASP A 52 0.82 -11.33 -7.77
CA ASP A 52 2.01 -11.16 -8.63
C ASP A 52 2.23 -12.34 -9.61
N ASP A 53 1.81 -13.55 -9.23
CA ASP A 53 2.00 -14.78 -10.01
C ASP A 53 0.68 -15.33 -10.58
N GLY A 54 -0.43 -14.64 -10.37
CA GLY A 54 -1.76 -15.04 -10.82
C GLY A 54 -1.90 -14.98 -12.34
N LEU A 55 -2.75 -15.83 -12.90
CA LEU A 55 -3.08 -15.81 -14.34
C LEU A 55 -4.03 -14.65 -14.71
N ASP A 56 -4.62 -14.00 -13.71
CA ASP A 56 -5.60 -12.94 -13.81
C ASP A 56 -4.99 -11.52 -13.72
N THR A 57 -3.67 -11.38 -13.95
CA THR A 57 -2.91 -10.13 -13.70
C THR A 57 -3.46 -8.89 -14.41
N TYR A 58 -4.18 -9.07 -15.52
CA TYR A 58 -4.77 -7.99 -16.32
C TYR A 58 -6.21 -8.28 -16.77
N SER A 59 -6.96 -9.06 -15.99
CA SER A 59 -8.37 -9.39 -16.32
C SER A 59 -9.26 -8.16 -16.51
N PHE A 60 -8.87 -7.00 -15.98
CA PHE A 60 -9.60 -5.75 -16.10
C PHE A 60 -9.59 -5.12 -17.50
N ILE A 61 -8.76 -5.60 -18.44
CA ILE A 61 -8.73 -5.09 -19.82
C ILE A 61 -9.95 -5.61 -20.57
N GLY A 62 -10.87 -4.71 -20.95
CA GLY A 62 -12.15 -5.06 -21.57
C GLY A 62 -13.25 -5.42 -20.56
N GLU A 63 -12.88 -5.90 -19.36
CA GLU A 63 -13.79 -6.25 -18.27
C GLU A 63 -13.45 -5.52 -16.96
N PRO A 64 -13.68 -4.20 -16.88
CA PRO A 64 -13.26 -3.40 -15.75
C PRO A 64 -14.00 -3.78 -14.45
N PRO A 65 -13.30 -3.86 -13.30
CA PRO A 65 -13.85 -4.35 -12.04
C PRO A 65 -14.78 -3.35 -11.34
N THR A 66 -14.94 -2.15 -11.88
CA THR A 66 -15.75 -1.07 -11.30
C THR A 66 -16.92 -0.70 -12.20
N SER A 67 -18.04 -0.34 -11.58
CA SER A 67 -19.24 0.17 -12.30
C SER A 67 -19.07 1.59 -12.82
N LYS A 68 -18.19 2.39 -12.19
CA LYS A 68 -17.88 3.76 -12.60
C LYS A 68 -16.62 3.80 -13.46
N ARG A 69 -16.58 4.76 -14.40
CA ARG A 69 -15.38 5.16 -15.14
C ARG A 69 -14.97 6.54 -14.68
N PHE A 70 -13.67 6.73 -14.54
CA PHE A 70 -13.07 7.99 -14.15
C PHE A 70 -12.01 8.37 -15.16
N ASP A 71 -11.94 9.65 -15.50
CA ASP A 71 -10.72 10.24 -16.03
C ASP A 71 -9.65 10.41 -14.92
N TYR A 72 -8.48 10.91 -15.29
CA TYR A 72 -7.39 11.15 -14.34
C TYR A 72 -7.81 12.07 -13.18
N THR A 73 -8.54 13.15 -13.46
CA THR A 73 -8.93 14.13 -12.46
C THR A 73 -10.01 13.60 -11.53
N GLN A 74 -11.02 12.94 -12.10
CA GLN A 74 -12.08 12.28 -11.35
C GLN A 74 -11.52 11.21 -10.42
N SER A 75 -10.48 10.48 -10.83
CA SER A 75 -9.87 9.41 -10.04
C SER A 75 -9.30 9.92 -8.71
N TRP A 76 -8.48 10.98 -8.74
CA TRP A 76 -7.89 11.50 -7.50
C TRP A 76 -8.88 12.28 -6.65
N LYS A 77 -9.83 13.02 -7.27
CA LYS A 77 -10.91 13.71 -6.55
C LYS A 77 -11.79 12.73 -5.78
N GLN A 78 -12.15 11.59 -6.38
CA GLN A 78 -12.98 10.59 -5.70
C GLN A 78 -12.30 10.03 -4.44
N VAL A 79 -10.98 9.86 -4.48
CA VAL A 79 -10.17 9.42 -3.32
C VAL A 79 -10.12 10.53 -2.27
N GLU A 80 -9.81 11.77 -2.66
CA GLU A 80 -9.80 12.94 -1.78
C GLU A 80 -11.14 13.12 -1.07
N GLU A 81 -12.25 13.14 -1.81
CA GLU A 81 -13.61 13.28 -1.28
C GLU A 81 -13.93 12.20 -0.23
N PHE A 82 -13.53 10.95 -0.48
CA PHE A 82 -13.73 9.85 0.47
C PHE A 82 -12.97 10.13 1.78
N PHE A 83 -11.69 10.47 1.71
CA PHE A 83 -10.88 10.70 2.91
C PHE A 83 -11.30 11.98 3.67
N VAL A 84 -11.62 13.07 2.96
CA VAL A 84 -12.13 14.31 3.56
C VAL A 84 -13.45 14.07 4.29
N LYS A 85 -14.38 13.31 3.69
CA LYS A 85 -15.63 12.91 4.34
C LYS A 85 -15.40 12.06 5.60
N ASN A 86 -14.26 11.38 5.68
CA ASN A 86 -13.83 10.58 6.83
C ASN A 86 -12.77 11.32 7.67
N ASN A 87 -12.90 12.64 7.81
CA ASN A 87 -12.11 13.50 8.72
C ASN A 87 -10.59 13.56 8.43
N HIS A 88 -10.16 13.36 7.19
CA HIS A 88 -8.79 13.65 6.77
C HIS A 88 -8.69 15.05 6.16
N THR A 89 -7.55 15.71 6.30
CA THR A 89 -7.27 17.00 5.66
C THR A 89 -6.71 16.77 4.26
N SER A 90 -7.27 17.45 3.25
CA SER A 90 -6.65 17.49 1.93
C SER A 90 -5.44 18.43 1.94
N VAL A 91 -4.32 17.94 1.43
CA VAL A 91 -3.05 18.68 1.36
C VAL A 91 -2.66 18.87 -0.09
N SER A 92 -2.27 20.09 -0.44
CA SER A 92 -1.77 20.38 -1.80
C SER A 92 -0.49 19.59 -2.07
N ARG A 93 -0.37 19.09 -3.31
CA ARG A 93 0.80 18.30 -3.74
C ARG A 93 2.10 19.08 -3.50
N TYR A 94 3.14 18.36 -3.08
CA TYR A 94 4.49 18.91 -3.01
C TYR A 94 5.13 18.92 -4.41
N PRO A 95 6.21 19.71 -4.61
CA PRO A 95 6.99 19.64 -5.83
C PRO A 95 7.59 18.24 -6.07
N VAL A 96 7.81 17.90 -7.34
CA VAL A 96 8.49 16.66 -7.71
C VAL A 96 9.99 16.68 -7.38
N VAL A 97 10.57 17.89 -7.26
CA VAL A 97 11.94 18.08 -6.79
C VAL A 97 11.92 18.12 -5.27
N CYS A 98 12.70 17.25 -4.62
CA CYS A 98 12.75 17.21 -3.17
C CYS A 98 13.62 18.36 -2.68
N ARG A 99 12.98 19.41 -2.13
CA ARG A 99 13.67 20.63 -1.66
C ARG A 99 13.97 20.60 -0.15
N TRP A 100 13.53 19.57 0.55
CA TRP A 100 13.55 19.48 2.02
C TRP A 100 14.39 18.32 2.55
N ARG A 101 14.98 17.51 1.67
CA ARG A 101 15.93 16.46 2.00
C ARG A 101 17.14 16.54 1.09
N ASP A 102 18.32 16.58 1.69
CA ASP A 102 19.57 16.69 0.93
C ASP A 102 20.03 15.35 0.31
N ASP A 103 19.48 14.24 0.79
CA ASP A 103 19.81 12.89 0.33
C ASP A 103 18.97 12.41 -0.86
N LEU A 104 18.01 13.23 -1.32
CA LEU A 104 17.13 12.93 -2.45
C LEU A 104 17.03 14.12 -3.41
N TYR A 105 17.19 13.87 -4.71
CA TYR A 105 16.92 14.89 -5.73
C TYR A 105 15.42 15.05 -6.03
N PHE A 106 14.65 13.96 -5.95
CA PHE A 106 13.25 13.91 -6.35
C PHE A 106 12.38 13.23 -5.30
N THR A 107 11.10 13.60 -5.26
CA THR A 107 10.10 12.97 -4.40
C THR A 107 9.75 11.59 -4.95
N ILE A 108 10.21 10.54 -4.25
CA ILE A 108 10.06 9.14 -4.70
C ILE A 108 8.80 8.45 -4.18
N ALA A 109 8.15 8.99 -3.14
CA ALA A 109 6.92 8.46 -2.56
C ALA A 109 6.20 9.57 -1.76
N SER A 110 4.88 9.46 -1.61
CA SER A 110 4.06 10.46 -0.89
C SER A 110 4.51 10.69 0.56
N VAL A 111 5.01 9.64 1.23
CA VAL A 111 5.51 9.75 2.62
C VAL A 111 6.73 10.66 2.74
N VAL A 112 7.50 10.85 1.66
CA VAL A 112 8.73 11.65 1.66
C VAL A 112 8.45 13.13 1.89
N ASP A 113 7.28 13.62 1.47
CA ASP A 113 6.84 15.02 1.64
C ASP A 113 6.91 15.46 3.11
N PHE A 114 6.64 14.52 4.01
CA PHE A 114 6.58 14.74 5.45
C PHE A 114 7.87 14.34 6.19
N GLN A 115 8.88 13.81 5.51
CA GLN A 115 10.12 13.36 6.15
C GLN A 115 11.16 14.49 6.21
N ARG A 116 11.86 14.59 7.35
CA ARG A 116 13.06 15.42 7.54
C ARG A 116 14.19 14.58 8.10
N VAL A 117 15.42 14.84 7.67
CA VAL A 117 16.62 14.17 8.18
C VAL A 117 17.29 15.07 9.21
N MET A 118 17.36 14.63 10.46
CA MET A 118 18.05 15.32 11.55
C MET A 118 19.16 14.42 12.08
N GLY A 119 20.39 14.63 11.62
CA GLY A 119 21.52 13.76 11.90
C GLY A 119 21.27 12.35 11.33
N SER A 120 21.21 11.35 12.21
CA SER A 120 20.94 9.94 11.83
C SER A 120 19.46 9.53 11.92
N LYS A 121 18.55 10.48 12.17
CA LYS A 121 17.12 10.20 12.38
C LYS A 121 16.25 10.82 11.29
N VAL A 122 15.18 10.11 10.95
CA VAL A 122 14.07 10.65 10.16
C VAL A 122 12.96 11.08 11.12
N VAL A 123 12.54 12.34 11.04
CA VAL A 123 11.38 12.87 11.78
C VAL A 123 10.26 13.24 10.80
N PHE A 124 9.03 13.23 11.29
CA PHE A 124 7.85 13.56 10.49
C PHE A 124 7.34 14.96 10.84
N GLU A 125 7.17 15.79 9.81
CA GLU A 125 6.60 17.12 9.89
C GLU A 125 5.39 17.19 8.96
N PHE A 126 4.21 17.40 9.53
CA PHE A 126 2.96 17.51 8.79
C PHE A 126 2.57 19.00 8.65
N PRO A 127 2.02 19.41 7.50
CA PRO A 127 1.48 20.75 7.36
C PRO A 127 0.35 20.97 8.39
N ALA A 128 0.37 22.14 9.02
CA ALA A 128 -0.66 22.57 9.97
C ALA A 128 -2.03 22.72 9.31
#